data_AF-A0A815UYJ9-F1
#
_entry.id   AF-A0A815UYJ9-F1
#
_cell.length_a   1.000
_cell.length_b   1.000
_cell.length_c   1.000
_cell.angle_alpha   90.00
_cell.angle_beta   90.00
_cell.angle_gamma   90.00
#
_symmetry.space_group_name_H-M   'P 1'
#
loop_
_entity.id
_entity.type
_entity.pdbx_description
1 polymer ?
#
loop_
_entity_poly.entity_id
_entity_poly.type
_entity_poly.pdbx_seq_one_letter_code
_entity_poly.pdbx_strand_id
1 'polypeptide(L)'
;NERLQKLINEILSKVMTTTTVSSIPVYKEEDLRQITTLIHNIRSERIFHSLWMTYLKSGMGQLKENQTSPAIWPMIVKTMAKQAINADASENEACTTLVHDRLREFNDKLQRYQTELDLLKNRLSNGHREKVYQTIETLTEQN
;
A
#
# COMPACT_ATOMS: atom_id res chain seq x y z
N ASN A 1 12.04 -12.55 -2.89
CA ASN A 1 13.33 -12.16 -2.30
C ASN A 1 14.09 -11.14 -3.16
N GLU A 2 14.26 -11.37 -4.47
CA GLU A 2 14.97 -10.43 -5.38
C GLU A 2 14.36 -9.02 -5.49
N ARG A 3 13.02 -8.89 -5.46
CA ARG A 3 12.36 -7.57 -5.49
C ARG A 3 12.65 -6.72 -4.25
N LEU A 4 12.75 -7.36 -3.08
CA LEU A 4 13.10 -6.69 -1.83
C LEU A 4 14.55 -6.22 -1.88
N GLN A 5 15.45 -7.07 -2.37
CA GLN A 5 16.87 -6.72 -2.52
C GLN A 5 17.10 -5.60 -3.55
N LYS A 6 16.33 -5.55 -4.64
CA LYS A 6 16.36 -4.41 -5.57
C LYS A 6 15.96 -3.10 -4.90
N LEU A 7 14.92 -3.12 -4.07
CA LEU A 7 14.45 -1.94 -3.33
C LEU A 7 15.48 -1.47 -2.30
N ILE A 8 16.10 -2.41 -1.57
CA ILE A 8 17.22 -2.13 -0.65
C ILE A 8 18.36 -1.44 -1.40
N ASN A 9 18.79 -2.00 -2.54
CA ASN A 9 19.87 -1.44 -3.36
C ASN A 9 19.52 -0.08 -3.96
N GLU A 10 18.25 0.16 -4.29
CA GLU A 10 17.78 1.43 -4.82
C GLU A 10 17.77 2.53 -3.75
N ILE A 11 17.38 2.18 -2.52
CA ILE A 11 17.46 3.09 -1.36
C ILE A 11 18.93 3.38 -1.04
N LEU A 12 19.77 2.35 -0.95
CA LEU A 12 21.20 2.50 -0.64
C LEU A 12 21.94 3.33 -1.70
N SER A 13 21.70 3.10 -3.00
CA SER A 13 22.36 3.85 -4.07
C SER A 13 21.97 5.33 -4.10
N LYS A 14 20.70 5.67 -3.83
CA LYS A 14 20.24 7.06 -3.73
C LYS A 14 20.74 7.76 -2.47
N VAL A 15 20.95 7.02 -1.38
CA VAL A 15 21.51 7.55 -0.12
C VAL A 15 23.04 7.71 -0.19
N MET A 16 23.76 6.84 -0.90
CA MET A 16 25.23 6.80 -0.90
C MET A 16 25.91 7.73 -1.93
N THR A 17 25.27 8.03 -3.07
CA THR A 17 25.92 8.73 -4.22
C THR A 17 26.26 10.21 -4.00
N THR A 18 25.90 10.82 -2.87
CA THR A 18 26.19 12.24 -2.59
C THR A 18 26.94 12.50 -1.28
N THR A 19 27.60 11.48 -0.71
CA THR A 19 28.42 11.65 0.50
C THR A 19 29.85 12.01 0.12
N THR A 20 30.11 13.30 -0.10
CA THR A 20 31.47 13.85 -0.02
C THR A 20 31.93 13.78 1.44
N VAL A 21 32.81 12.82 1.72
CA VAL A 21 33.78 12.75 2.82
C VAL A 21 33.48 13.64 4.04
N SER A 22 32.60 13.18 4.92
CA SER A 22 32.71 13.28 6.38
C SER A 22 31.33 13.00 7.00
N SER A 23 31.26 12.05 7.93
CA SER A 23 30.04 11.48 8.54
C SER A 23 29.27 10.51 7.65
N ILE A 24 29.78 9.28 7.52
CA ILE A 24 28.98 8.13 7.10
C ILE A 24 27.85 8.00 8.13
N PRO A 25 26.57 8.18 7.78
CA PRO A 25 25.49 7.93 8.70
C PRO A 25 25.52 6.44 9.09
N VAL A 26 25.75 6.18 10.37
CA VAL A 26 25.61 4.84 10.96
C VAL A 26 24.11 4.56 11.08
N TYR A 27 23.47 4.25 9.96
CA TYR A 27 22.16 3.63 10.00
C TYR A 27 22.33 2.21 10.53
N LYS A 28 21.51 1.80 11.49
CA LYS A 28 21.41 0.37 11.78
C LYS A 28 20.77 -0.25 10.55
N GLU A 29 21.45 -1.22 9.93
CA GLU A 29 20.96 -1.96 8.76
C GLU A 29 19.52 -2.45 8.95
N GLU A 30 19.17 -2.81 10.18
CA GLU A 30 17.83 -3.23 10.58
C GLU A 30 16.77 -2.12 10.46
N ASP A 31 17.09 -0.85 10.73
CA ASP A 31 16.14 0.27 10.55
C ASP A 31 15.82 0.50 9.06
N LEU A 32 16.85 0.42 8.20
CA LEU A 32 16.67 0.50 6.75
C LEU A 32 15.88 -0.69 6.20
N ARG A 33 16.12 -1.88 6.73
CA ARG A 33 15.38 -3.10 6.40
C ARG A 33 13.90 -2.97 6.78
N GLN A 34 13.59 -2.49 8.00
CA GLN A 34 12.21 -2.26 8.45
C GLN A 34 11.49 -1.22 7.61
N ILE A 35 12.14 -0.10 7.30
CA ILE A 35 11.58 0.93 6.41
C ILE A 35 11.29 0.35 5.02
N THR A 36 12.22 -0.42 4.45
CA THR A 36 12.03 -1.02 3.13
C THR A 36 10.88 -2.02 3.11
N THR A 37 10.74 -2.83 4.16
CA THR A 37 9.62 -3.75 4.33
C THR A 37 8.29 -3.00 4.42
N LEU A 38 8.22 -1.89 5.17
CA LEU A 38 7.01 -1.09 5.29
C LEU A 38 6.61 -0.42 3.97
N ILE A 39 7.57 0.14 3.22
CA ILE A 39 7.31 0.69 1.89
C ILE A 39 6.75 -0.39 0.96
N HIS A 40 7.34 -1.59 0.98
CA HIS A 40 6.84 -2.71 0.18
C HIS A 40 5.40 -3.07 0.56
N ASN A 41 5.11 -3.18 1.85
CA ASN A 41 3.78 -3.48 2.34
C ASN A 41 2.78 -2.40 1.93
N ILE A 42 3.11 -1.11 2.12
CA ILE A 42 2.24 0.01 1.70
C ILE A 42 1.93 -0.05 0.21
N ARG A 43 2.93 -0.28 -0.64
CA ARG A 43 2.74 -0.41 -2.10
C ARG A 43 1.80 -1.57 -2.43
N SER A 44 2.03 -2.74 -1.84
CA SER A 44 1.17 -3.91 -2.04
C SER A 44 -0.27 -3.63 -1.61
N GLU A 45 -0.49 -3.05 -0.43
CA GLU A 45 -1.84 -2.72 0.04
C GLU A 45 -2.51 -1.65 -0.83
N ARG A 46 -1.77 -0.66 -1.36
CA ARG A 46 -2.31 0.34 -2.29
C ARG A 46 -2.79 -0.29 -3.60
N ILE A 47 -2.03 -1.25 -4.15
CA ILE A 47 -2.42 -1.99 -5.35
C ILE A 47 -3.72 -2.76 -5.09
N PHE A 48 -3.80 -3.49 -3.97
CA PHE A 48 -5.02 -4.22 -3.62
C PHE A 48 -6.19 -3.26 -3.36
N HIS A 49 -6.00 -2.19 -2.60
CA HIS A 49 -7.03 -1.17 -2.38
C HIS A 49 -7.58 -0.62 -3.70
N SER A 50 -6.71 -0.27 -4.66
CA SER A 50 -7.10 0.20 -5.99
C SER A 50 -7.92 -0.84 -6.78
N LEU A 51 -7.52 -2.11 -6.72
CA LEU A 51 -8.25 -3.22 -7.32
C LEU A 51 -9.67 -3.34 -6.72
N TRP A 52 -9.78 -3.33 -5.40
CA TRP A 52 -11.06 -3.45 -4.71
C TRP A 52 -11.94 -2.21 -4.92
N MET A 53 -11.36 -1.01 -5.03
CA MET A 53 -12.09 0.19 -5.45
C MET A 53 -12.64 0.07 -6.87
N THR A 54 -11.88 -0.55 -7.77
CA THR A 54 -12.34 -0.83 -9.14
C THR A 54 -13.50 -1.82 -9.14
N TYR A 55 -13.45 -2.84 -8.29
CA TYR A 55 -14.57 -3.78 -8.11
C TYR A 55 -15.82 -3.08 -7.55
N LEU A 56 -15.66 -2.20 -6.58
CA LEU A 56 -16.76 -1.40 -6.05
C LEU A 56 -17.40 -0.54 -7.15
N LYS A 57 -16.59 0.19 -7.91
CA LYS A 57 -17.09 1.00 -9.04
C LYS A 57 -17.81 0.14 -10.08
N SER A 58 -17.27 -1.04 -10.40
CA SER A 58 -17.91 -1.99 -11.32
C SER A 58 -19.26 -2.47 -10.82
N GLY A 59 -19.33 -2.88 -9.56
CA GLY A 59 -20.56 -3.35 -8.92
C GLY A 59 -21.59 -2.26 -8.67
N MET A 60 -21.18 -0.99 -8.62
CA MET A 60 -22.09 0.16 -8.56
C MET A 60 -22.44 0.73 -9.95
N GLY A 61 -21.92 0.16 -11.03
CA GLY A 61 -22.17 0.66 -12.40
C GLY A 61 -21.45 1.97 -12.74
N GLN A 62 -20.42 2.34 -11.97
CA GLN A 62 -19.69 3.62 -12.01
C GLN A 62 -18.32 3.54 -12.72
N LEU A 63 -18.07 2.51 -13.53
CA LEU A 63 -16.80 2.39 -14.27
C LEU A 63 -16.63 3.44 -15.40
N LYS A 64 -17.69 4.13 -15.80
CA LYS A 64 -17.66 5.17 -16.85
C LYS A 64 -18.38 6.42 -16.35
N GLU A 65 -17.72 7.58 -16.44
CA GLU A 65 -18.20 8.87 -15.91
C GLU A 65 -19.54 9.35 -16.50
N ASN A 66 -19.99 8.82 -17.64
CA ASN A 66 -21.17 9.35 -18.35
C ASN A 66 -22.21 8.32 -18.77
N GLN A 67 -22.14 7.07 -18.31
CA GLN A 67 -23.17 6.07 -18.57
C GLN A 67 -23.33 5.15 -17.37
N THR A 68 -24.55 5.05 -16.82
CA THR A 68 -24.94 3.98 -15.89
C THR A 68 -24.81 2.65 -16.64
N SER A 69 -23.62 2.08 -16.56
CA SER A 69 -23.38 0.70 -17.00
C SER A 69 -24.06 -0.22 -15.98
N PRO A 70 -24.58 -1.38 -16.40
CA PRO A 70 -25.13 -2.33 -15.45
C PRO A 70 -24.09 -2.67 -14.38
N ALA A 71 -24.56 -2.81 -13.13
CA ALA A 71 -23.77 -3.29 -12.01
C ALA A 71 -23.21 -4.69 -12.35
N ILE A 72 -21.88 -4.81 -12.46
CA ILE A 72 -21.22 -6.07 -12.77
C ILE A 72 -20.20 -6.37 -11.67
N TRP A 73 -20.50 -7.38 -10.86
CA TRP A 73 -19.55 -7.94 -9.91
C TRP A 73 -18.65 -8.97 -10.58
N PRO A 74 -17.32 -8.86 -10.45
CA PRO A 74 -16.40 -9.89 -10.90
C PRO A 74 -16.70 -11.23 -10.24
N MET A 75 -16.50 -12.33 -10.97
CA MET A 75 -16.77 -13.69 -10.47
C MET A 75 -16.02 -14.00 -9.16
N ILE A 76 -14.80 -13.49 -9.01
CA ILE A 76 -14.01 -13.66 -7.79
C ILE A 76 -14.70 -13.03 -6.56
N VAL A 77 -15.33 -11.86 -6.72
CA VAL A 77 -16.08 -11.17 -5.65
C VAL A 77 -17.32 -11.97 -5.31
N LYS A 78 -18.07 -12.44 -6.31
CA LYS A 78 -19.27 -13.27 -6.10
C LYS A 78 -18.95 -14.56 -5.34
N THR A 79 -17.89 -15.26 -5.74
CA THR A 79 -17.45 -16.49 -5.08
C THR A 79 -17.02 -16.24 -3.64
N MET A 80 -16.24 -15.19 -3.39
CA MET A 80 -15.81 -14.82 -2.04
C MET A 80 -17.00 -14.39 -1.17
N ALA A 81 -17.95 -13.64 -1.71
CA ALA A 81 -19.12 -13.16 -0.96
C ALA A 81 -19.99 -14.34 -0.52
N LYS A 82 -20.19 -15.30 -1.43
CA LYS A 82 -20.92 -16.55 -1.14
C LYS A 82 -20.23 -17.42 -0.08
N GLN A 83 -18.91 -17.37 0.03
CA GLN A 83 -18.15 -18.12 1.03
C GLN A 83 -18.05 -17.41 2.39
N ALA A 84 -18.03 -16.07 2.39
CA ALA A 84 -17.80 -15.27 3.58
C ALA A 84 -19.09 -14.88 4.31
N ILE A 85 -20.20 -14.75 3.59
CA ILE A 85 -21.47 -14.24 4.13
C ILE A 85 -22.49 -15.37 4.11
N ASN A 86 -22.66 -16.05 5.24
CA ASN A 86 -23.77 -16.97 5.48
C ASN A 86 -25.02 -16.14 5.83
N ALA A 87 -25.70 -15.56 4.84
CA ALA A 87 -26.96 -14.87 5.11
C ALA A 87 -27.88 -14.82 3.89
N ASP A 88 -29.18 -14.74 4.18
CA ASP A 88 -30.32 -14.48 3.26
C ASP A 88 -30.25 -13.13 2.51
N ALA A 89 -29.07 -12.49 2.48
CA ALA A 89 -28.82 -11.26 1.76
C ALA A 89 -28.82 -11.51 0.23
N SER A 90 -29.25 -10.51 -0.53
CA SER A 90 -29.15 -10.58 -1.99
C SER A 90 -27.69 -10.69 -2.42
N GLU A 91 -27.40 -11.34 -3.56
CA GLU A 91 -26.03 -11.46 -4.11
C GLU A 91 -25.33 -10.10 -4.17
N ASN A 92 -26.07 -9.06 -4.55
CA ASN A 92 -25.56 -7.70 -4.65
C ASN A 92 -25.15 -7.14 -3.28
N GLU A 93 -26.00 -7.29 -2.28
CA GLU A 93 -25.71 -6.85 -0.90
C GLU A 93 -24.52 -7.60 -0.29
N ALA A 94 -24.43 -8.91 -0.52
CA ALA A 94 -23.29 -9.71 -0.08
C ALA A 94 -21.98 -9.24 -0.75
N CYS A 95 -21.99 -8.96 -2.06
CA CYS A 95 -20.83 -8.43 -2.77
C CYS A 95 -20.42 -7.03 -2.27
N THR A 96 -21.40 -6.14 -2.08
CA THR A 96 -21.17 -4.78 -1.57
C THR A 96 -20.55 -4.81 -0.18
N THR A 97 -21.12 -5.61 0.74
CA THR A 97 -20.60 -5.77 2.12
C THR A 97 -19.17 -6.29 2.11
N LEU A 98 -18.90 -7.36 1.36
CA LEU A 98 -17.55 -7.93 1.24
C LEU A 98 -16.54 -6.88 0.75
N VAL A 99 -16.88 -6.15 -0.31
CA VAL A 99 -15.97 -5.16 -0.92
C VAL A 99 -15.71 -4.00 0.03
N HIS A 100 -16.73 -3.53 0.76
CA HIS A 100 -16.55 -2.50 1.78
C HIS A 100 -15.69 -2.97 2.95
N ASP A 101 -15.90 -4.19 3.43
CA ASP A 101 -15.09 -4.75 4.53
C ASP A 101 -13.62 -4.88 4.13
N ARG A 102 -13.35 -5.32 2.89
CA ARG A 102 -11.98 -5.37 2.34
C ARG A 102 -11.36 -4.00 2.23
N LEU A 103 -12.09 -3.01 1.71
CA LEU A 103 -11.59 -1.64 1.61
C LEU A 103 -11.29 -1.04 2.99
N ARG A 104 -12.13 -1.32 3.99
CA ARG A 104 -11.87 -0.92 5.39
C ARG A 104 -10.58 -1.57 5.92
N GLU A 105 -10.43 -2.88 5.74
CA GLU A 105 -9.24 -3.61 6.16
C GLU A 105 -7.95 -3.03 5.54
N PHE A 106 -7.98 -2.70 4.25
CA PHE A 106 -6.86 -2.07 3.56
C PHE A 106 -6.55 -0.67 4.11
N ASN A 107 -7.56 0.16 4.35
CA ASN A 107 -7.38 1.49 4.94
C ASN A 107 -6.76 1.40 6.34
N ASP A 108 -7.24 0.47 7.17
CA ASP A 108 -6.70 0.25 8.52
C ASP A 108 -5.24 -0.23 8.48
N LYS A 109 -4.88 -1.09 7.52
CA LYS A 109 -3.49 -1.53 7.32
C LYS A 109 -2.61 -0.37 6.83
N LEU A 110 -3.07 0.39 5.84
CA LEU A 110 -2.33 1.53 5.31
C LEU A 110 -2.06 2.57 6.39
N GLN A 111 -3.06 2.91 7.21
CA GLN A 111 -2.90 3.85 8.32
C GLN A 111 -1.88 3.35 9.35
N ARG A 112 -1.93 2.05 9.70
CA ARG A 112 -0.95 1.44 10.61
C ARG A 112 0.46 1.50 10.05
N TYR A 113 0.66 1.10 8.80
CA TYR A 113 1.98 1.13 8.17
C TYR A 113 2.52 2.56 8.01
N GLN A 114 1.66 3.53 7.69
CA GLN A 114 2.05 4.94 7.64
C GLN A 114 2.49 5.44 9.03
N THR A 115 1.73 5.10 10.07
CA THR A 115 2.09 5.46 11.45
C THR A 115 3.44 4.85 11.87
N GLU A 116 3.65 3.56 11.58
CA GLU A 116 4.90 2.86 11.89
C GLU A 116 6.09 3.44 11.12
N LEU A 117 5.88 3.77 9.85
CA LEU A 117 6.87 4.41 9.00
C LEU A 117 7.21 5.80 9.53
N ASP A 118 6.24 6.60 9.99
CA ASP A 118 6.48 7.91 10.61
C ASP A 118 7.22 7.81 11.95
N LEU A 119 6.98 6.76 12.74
CA LEU A 119 7.74 6.49 13.96
C LEU A 119 9.19 6.11 13.65
N LEU A 120 9.44 5.27 12.64
CA LEU A 120 10.80 4.90 12.22
C LEU A 120 11.55 6.08 11.62
N LYS A 121 10.84 6.87 10.82
CA LYS A 121 11.31 8.16 10.29
C LYS A 121 11.85 9.06 11.41
N ASN A 122 11.09 9.24 12.48
CA ASN A 122 11.49 10.06 13.64
C ASN A 122 12.69 9.51 14.42
N ARG A 123 13.02 8.22 14.28
CA ARG A 123 14.20 7.58 14.90
C ARG A 123 15.48 7.79 14.11
N LEU A 124 15.41 8.15 12.83
CA LEU A 124 16.57 8.45 12.00
C LEU A 124 17.12 9.85 12.37
N SER A 125 18.36 9.89 12.87
CA SER A 125 18.98 11.11 13.41
C SER A 125 19.24 12.21 12.36
N ASN A 126 19.26 13.46 12.85
CA ASN A 126 19.00 14.73 12.14
C ASN A 126 19.89 15.13 10.94
N GLY A 127 20.90 14.36 10.53
CA GLY A 127 21.78 14.75 9.42
C GLY A 127 21.26 14.38 8.02
N HIS A 128 20.52 13.27 7.93
CA HIS A 128 20.15 12.66 6.65
C HIS A 128 18.65 12.31 6.54
N ARG A 129 17.90 12.69 7.58
CA ARG A 129 16.48 12.45 7.76
C ARG A 129 15.65 12.96 6.57
N GLU A 130 15.93 14.17 6.09
CA GLU A 130 15.22 14.80 4.97
C GLU A 130 15.37 14.04 3.65
N LYS A 131 16.58 13.51 3.37
CA LYS A 131 16.85 12.78 2.13
C LYS A 131 16.25 11.38 2.14
N VAL A 132 16.30 10.71 3.29
CA VAL A 132 15.60 9.44 3.49
C VAL A 132 14.09 9.67 3.40
N TYR A 133 13.56 10.76 3.94
CA TYR A 133 12.15 11.14 3.80
C TYR A 133 11.73 11.35 2.36
N GLN A 134 12.46 12.16 1.59
CA GLN A 134 12.16 12.39 0.17
C GLN A 134 12.20 11.09 -0.64
N THR A 135 13.14 10.19 -0.33
CA THR A 135 13.25 8.89 -1.00
C THR A 135 12.08 7.98 -0.62
N ILE A 136 11.72 7.92 0.66
CA ILE A 136 10.57 7.14 1.14
C ILE A 136 9.28 7.68 0.52
N GLU A 137 9.07 8.99 0.53
CA GLU A 137 7.87 9.65 0.00
C GLU A 137 7.74 9.40 -1.50
N THR A 138 8.81 9.65 -2.27
CA THR A 138 8.86 9.33 -3.71
C THR A 138 8.54 7.86 -3.97
N LEU A 139 9.12 6.94 -3.20
CA LEU A 139 8.86 5.52 -3.38
C LEU A 139 7.43 5.14 -2.96
N THR A 140 6.87 5.79 -1.95
CA THR A 140 5.51 5.49 -1.48
C THR A 140 4.47 6.03 -2.47
N GLU A 141 4.73 7.18 -3.10
CA GLU A 141 3.86 7.85 -4.07
C GLU A 141 3.95 7.29 -5.49
N GLN A 142 5.11 6.72 -5.87
CA GLN A 142 5.25 5.98 -7.12
C GLN A 142 4.44 4.68 -7.05
N ASN A 143 3.21 4.75 -7.53
CA ASN A 143 2.37 3.62 -7.94
C ASN A 143 2.64 3.26 -9.40
#